data_AF-A0A7Z6T7P1-F1
#
_entry.id   AF-A0A7Z6T7P1-F1
#
_cell.length_a   1.000
_cell.length_b   1.000
_cell.length_c   1.000
_cell.angle_alpha   90.00
_cell.angle_beta   90.00
_cell.angle_gamma   90.00
#
_symmetry.space_group_name_H-M   'P 1'
#
loop_
_entity.id
_entity.type
_entity.pdbx_description
1 polymer ?
#
loop_
_entity_poly.entity_id
_entity_poly.type
_entity_poly.pdbx_seq_one_letter_code
_entity_poly.pdbx_strand_id
1 'polypeptide(L)'
;MMERPPSAVDERGGDQLTAWLMSLVRNREYGKLAELRRTKPTDSHIRAGWFAPDEHREVYEKVAFLFGVYHQGAAVPLRGRGSLGEAARRIGDGSGRGPDNPGAQRLLSRVVASRRLPWRHLQHTITRLRSCEQPPPSWSQLTVDLTRWHDRKARVPYLWTVDFHEPPRRSRSTKAGRSTVSAGGVTNEQLTWKDAST
;
A
#
# COMPACT_ATOMS: atom_id res chain seq x y z
N MET A 1 5.06 -20.70 31.86
CA MET A 1 5.22 -20.55 30.39
C MET A 1 5.47 -19.09 30.09
N MET A 2 6.70 -18.69 29.76
CA MET A 2 6.98 -17.32 29.35
C MET A 2 6.52 -17.12 27.90
N GLU A 3 5.63 -16.16 27.68
CA GLU A 3 5.28 -15.70 26.34
C GLU A 3 6.54 -15.10 25.69
N ARG A 4 6.97 -15.66 24.55
CA ARG A 4 8.03 -15.09 23.74
C ARG A 4 7.50 -13.75 23.19
N PRO A 5 8.20 -12.63 23.37
CA PRO A 5 7.79 -11.36 22.77
C PRO A 5 7.75 -11.50 21.24
N PRO A 6 6.97 -10.66 20.53
CA PRO A 6 6.85 -10.71 19.06
C PRO A 6 8.24 -10.85 18.44
N SER A 7 8.44 -11.92 17.68
CA SER A 7 9.79 -12.32 17.30
C SER A 7 10.31 -11.31 16.28
N ALA A 8 11.37 -10.57 16.64
CA ALA A 8 12.12 -9.74 15.69
C ALA A 8 12.59 -10.53 14.45
N VAL A 9 12.50 -11.86 14.51
CA VAL A 9 12.75 -12.81 13.42
C VAL A 9 11.72 -12.67 12.30
N ASP A 10 10.43 -12.50 12.61
CA ASP A 10 9.37 -12.37 11.59
C ASP A 10 9.50 -11.07 10.79
N GLU A 11 9.81 -9.97 11.48
CA GLU A 11 10.00 -8.66 10.85
C GLU A 11 11.24 -8.66 9.94
N ARG A 12 12.35 -9.26 10.42
CA ARG A 12 13.57 -9.43 9.62
C ARG A 12 13.33 -10.33 8.41
N GLY A 13 12.61 -11.44 8.56
CA GLY A 13 12.27 -12.33 7.46
C GLY A 13 11.44 -11.63 6.39
N GLY A 14 10.40 -10.90 6.79
CA GLY A 14 9.56 -10.14 5.86
C GLY A 14 10.33 -9.07 5.07
N ASP A 15 11.28 -8.38 5.72
CA ASP A 15 12.15 -7.41 5.06
C ASP A 15 13.16 -8.07 4.11
N GLN A 16 13.74 -9.21 4.48
CA GLN A 16 14.66 -9.98 3.62
C GLN A 16 13.93 -10.52 2.38
N LEU A 17 12.73 -11.08 2.56
CA LEU A 17 11.86 -11.49 1.47
C LEU A 17 11.59 -10.33 0.52
N THR A 18 11.19 -9.18 1.07
CA THR A 18 10.89 -7.98 0.29
C THR A 18 12.12 -7.49 -0.47
N ALA A 19 13.30 -7.45 0.17
CA ALA A 19 14.53 -7.04 -0.48
C ALA A 19 14.90 -7.94 -1.68
N TRP A 20 14.74 -9.26 -1.52
CA TRP A 20 14.95 -10.24 -2.59
C TRP A 20 13.93 -10.09 -3.72
N LEU A 21 12.63 -9.99 -3.41
CA LEU A 21 11.60 -9.79 -4.44
C LEU A 21 11.83 -8.52 -5.27
N MET A 22 12.25 -7.44 -4.60
CA MET A 22 12.59 -6.18 -5.26
C MET A 22 13.83 -6.33 -6.15
N SER A 23 14.81 -7.17 -5.79
CA SER A 23 15.98 -7.42 -6.65
C SER A 23 15.60 -8.17 -7.92
N LEU A 24 14.61 -9.07 -7.88
CA LEU A 24 14.14 -9.79 -9.08
C LEU A 24 13.64 -8.81 -10.16
N VAL A 25 12.89 -7.79 -9.77
CA VAL A 25 12.39 -6.77 -10.70
C VAL A 25 13.52 -5.85 -11.18
N ARG A 26 14.39 -5.39 -10.27
CA ARG A 26 15.56 -4.54 -10.64
C ARG A 26 16.48 -5.24 -11.64
N ASN A 27 16.77 -6.51 -11.41
CA ASN A 27 17.65 -7.33 -12.23
C ASN A 27 16.95 -7.90 -13.47
N ARG A 28 15.67 -7.58 -13.68
CA ARG A 28 14.86 -8.05 -14.81
C ARG A 28 14.81 -9.59 -14.90
N GLU A 29 14.74 -10.27 -13.77
CA GLU A 29 14.62 -11.72 -13.67
C GLU A 29 13.18 -12.18 -13.99
N TYR A 30 12.71 -11.87 -15.20
CA TYR A 30 11.32 -12.07 -15.61
C TYR A 30 10.88 -13.54 -15.57
N GLY A 31 11.80 -14.48 -15.75
CA GLY A 31 11.53 -15.92 -15.57
C GLY A 31 11.06 -16.24 -14.15
N LYS A 32 11.78 -15.77 -13.14
CA LYS A 32 11.42 -15.99 -11.73
C LYS A 32 10.14 -15.25 -11.34
N LEU A 33 9.94 -14.04 -11.86
CA LEU A 33 8.67 -13.31 -11.68
C LEU A 33 7.49 -14.00 -12.36
N ALA A 34 7.71 -14.68 -13.50
CA ALA A 34 6.69 -15.49 -14.15
C ALA A 34 6.38 -16.77 -13.37
N GLU A 35 7.40 -17.41 -12.80
CA GLU A 35 7.23 -18.55 -11.89
C GLU A 35 6.41 -18.20 -10.66
N LEU A 36 6.70 -17.09 -9.99
CA LEU A 36 5.95 -16.63 -8.81
C LEU A 36 4.47 -16.40 -9.08
N ARG A 37 4.06 -16.17 -10.34
CA ARG A 37 2.64 -16.01 -10.69
C ARG A 37 1.90 -17.32 -10.89
N ARG A 38 2.59 -18.45 -10.89
CA ARG A 38 1.96 -19.77 -11.06
C ARG A 38 1.25 -20.17 -9.78
N THR A 39 0.11 -20.85 -9.92
CA THR A 39 -0.67 -21.32 -8.77
C THR A 39 -0.05 -22.53 -8.08
N LYS A 40 0.74 -23.32 -8.82
CA LYS A 40 1.53 -24.44 -8.30
C LYS A 40 2.87 -23.93 -7.74
N PRO A 41 3.37 -24.51 -6.63
CA PRO A 41 4.69 -24.20 -6.12
C PRO A 41 5.78 -24.39 -7.19
N THR A 42 6.75 -23.50 -7.20
CA THR A 42 7.94 -23.53 -8.07
C THR A 42 9.19 -23.27 -7.24
N ASP A 43 10.38 -23.40 -7.82
CA ASP A 43 11.64 -23.09 -7.13
C ASP A 43 11.67 -21.66 -6.59
N SER A 44 11.11 -20.70 -7.32
CA SER A 44 10.96 -19.32 -6.84
C SER A 44 10.06 -19.22 -5.60
N HIS A 45 8.98 -20.01 -5.51
CA HIS A 45 8.17 -20.07 -4.29
C HIS A 45 8.96 -20.71 -3.15
N ILE A 46 9.58 -21.87 -3.39
CA ILE A 46 10.38 -22.59 -2.38
C ILE A 46 11.47 -21.67 -1.81
N ARG A 47 12.11 -20.86 -2.66
CA ARG A 47 13.10 -19.86 -2.26
C ARG A 47 12.50 -18.73 -1.40
N ALA A 48 11.31 -18.25 -1.72
CA ALA A 48 10.59 -17.29 -0.89
C ALA A 48 10.30 -17.86 0.51
N GLY A 49 9.91 -19.13 0.58
CA GLY A 49 9.64 -19.83 1.84
C GLY A 49 10.85 -19.92 2.77
N TRP A 50 12.08 -19.95 2.25
CA TRP A 50 13.31 -20.01 3.07
C TRP A 50 13.62 -18.73 3.87
N PHE A 51 12.93 -17.62 3.61
CA PHE A 51 13.02 -16.42 4.46
C PHE A 51 12.14 -16.51 5.71
N ALA A 52 11.28 -17.53 5.81
CA ALA A 52 10.36 -17.73 6.92
C ALA A 52 10.95 -18.66 7.98
N PRO A 53 10.52 -18.53 9.26
CA PRO A 53 10.48 -19.65 10.18
C PRO A 53 9.63 -20.80 9.60
N ASP A 54 9.92 -22.04 10.03
CA ASP A 54 9.29 -23.25 9.47
C ASP A 54 7.75 -23.20 9.54
N GLU A 55 7.17 -22.68 10.62
CA GLU A 55 5.71 -22.56 10.78
C GLU A 55 5.03 -21.55 9.86
N HIS A 56 5.80 -20.69 9.18
CA HIS A 56 5.29 -19.55 8.40
C HIS A 56 5.66 -19.60 6.92
N ARG A 57 6.28 -20.70 6.48
CA ARG A 57 6.73 -20.90 5.09
C ARG A 57 5.66 -20.60 4.05
N GLU A 58 4.45 -21.12 4.22
CA GLU A 58 3.34 -20.91 3.27
C GLU A 58 3.00 -19.42 3.11
N VAL A 59 3.06 -18.63 4.20
CA VAL A 59 2.73 -17.19 4.15
C VAL A 59 3.70 -16.46 3.24
N TYR A 60 4.99 -16.74 3.37
CA TYR A 60 6.04 -16.11 2.57
C TYR A 60 5.93 -16.48 1.09
N GLU A 61 5.65 -17.76 0.81
CA GLU A 61 5.39 -18.25 -0.55
C GLU A 61 4.19 -17.53 -1.18
N LYS A 62 3.08 -17.38 -0.44
CA LYS A 62 1.88 -16.70 -0.95
C LYS A 62 2.05 -15.19 -1.07
N VAL A 63 2.83 -14.55 -0.20
CA VAL A 63 3.18 -13.13 -0.38
C VAL A 63 4.03 -12.93 -1.64
N ALA A 64 5.00 -13.82 -1.91
CA ALA A 64 5.78 -13.78 -3.14
C ALA A 64 4.91 -13.96 -4.39
N PHE A 65 3.89 -14.81 -4.31
CA PHE A 65 2.87 -14.93 -5.37
C PHE A 65 2.12 -13.61 -5.60
N LEU A 66 1.63 -12.96 -4.52
CA LEU A 66 0.94 -11.68 -4.63
C LEU A 66 1.84 -10.57 -5.20
N PHE A 67 3.12 -10.56 -4.81
CA PHE A 67 4.12 -9.66 -5.36
C PHE A 67 4.29 -9.87 -6.87
N GLY A 68 4.40 -11.12 -7.32
CA GLY A 68 4.49 -11.48 -8.73
C GLY A 68 3.27 -11.02 -9.52
N VAL A 69 2.07 -11.20 -8.98
CA VAL A 69 0.80 -10.73 -9.58
C VAL A 69 0.80 -9.21 -9.74
N TYR A 70 1.22 -8.46 -8.71
CA TYR A 70 1.25 -7.00 -8.75
C TYR A 70 2.28 -6.47 -9.77
N HIS A 71 3.48 -7.05 -9.78
CA HIS A 71 4.58 -6.60 -10.64
C HIS A 71 4.58 -7.24 -12.04
N GLN A 72 3.48 -7.87 -12.46
CA GLN A 72 3.37 -8.39 -13.82
C GLN A 72 3.60 -7.26 -14.84
N GLY A 73 4.66 -7.39 -15.64
CA GLY A 73 5.03 -6.39 -16.65
C GLY A 73 5.52 -5.05 -16.08
N ALA A 74 5.78 -4.96 -14.76
CA ALA A 74 6.28 -3.74 -14.16
C ALA A 74 7.79 -3.57 -14.42
N ALA A 75 8.22 -2.37 -14.81
CA ALA A 75 9.62 -2.04 -15.00
C ALA A 75 10.30 -1.53 -13.72
N VAL A 76 9.51 -0.94 -12.80
CA VAL A 76 10.00 -0.35 -11.55
C VAL A 76 9.45 -1.14 -10.38
N PRO A 77 10.31 -1.56 -9.43
CA PRO A 77 9.86 -2.26 -8.24
C PRO A 77 9.21 -1.29 -7.25
N LEU A 78 8.08 -1.69 -6.65
CA LEU A 78 7.43 -0.94 -5.60
C LEU A 78 7.44 -1.73 -4.30
N ARG A 79 8.12 -1.19 -3.28
CA ARG A 79 8.13 -1.76 -1.91
C ARG A 79 6.75 -1.71 -1.26
N GLY A 80 5.91 -0.79 -1.72
CA GLY A 80 4.61 -0.49 -1.14
C GLY A 80 4.73 0.32 0.15
N ARG A 81 3.57 0.71 0.69
CA ARG A 81 3.46 1.44 1.95
C ARG A 81 2.14 1.18 2.64
N GLY A 82 2.17 1.24 3.97
CA GLY A 82 1.00 1.07 4.81
C GLY A 82 0.54 -0.38 4.91
N SER A 83 -0.51 -0.58 5.70
CA SER A 83 -1.24 -1.84 5.78
C SER A 83 -2.07 -2.10 4.52
N LEU A 84 -2.67 -3.28 4.41
CA LEU A 84 -3.62 -3.55 3.34
C LEU A 84 -4.85 -2.63 3.42
N GLY A 85 -5.30 -2.27 4.62
CA GLY A 85 -6.40 -1.33 4.83
C GLY A 85 -6.10 0.05 4.25
N GLU A 86 -4.93 0.59 4.60
CA GLU A 86 -4.46 1.87 4.08
C GLU A 86 -4.28 1.84 2.55
N ALA A 87 -3.79 0.72 2.01
CA ALA A 87 -3.68 0.52 0.58
C ALA A 87 -5.04 0.48 -0.11
N ALA A 88 -5.98 -0.30 0.43
CA ALA A 88 -7.33 -0.43 -0.09
C ALA A 88 -8.09 0.91 -0.07
N ARG A 89 -7.80 1.81 0.88
CA ARG A 89 -8.35 3.18 0.91
C ARG A 89 -8.04 3.97 -0.36
N ARG A 90 -6.94 3.64 -1.05
CA ARG A 90 -6.56 4.29 -2.31
C ARG A 90 -7.34 3.79 -3.52
N ILE A 91 -8.03 2.65 -3.43
CA ILE A 91 -8.81 2.09 -4.53
C ILE A 91 -9.99 2.99 -4.84
N GLY A 92 -10.15 3.31 -6.12
CA GLY A 92 -11.17 4.21 -6.64
C GLY A 92 -10.56 5.23 -7.61
N ASP A 93 -11.38 6.17 -8.06
CA ASP A 93 -11.00 7.23 -9.00
C ASP A 93 -11.42 8.61 -8.45
N GLY A 94 -11.49 9.63 -9.29
CA GLY A 94 -11.88 10.98 -8.89
C GLY A 94 -13.32 11.10 -8.38
N SER A 95 -14.19 10.10 -8.61
CA SER A 95 -15.59 10.10 -8.17
C SER A 95 -15.80 9.51 -6.77
N GLY A 96 -14.81 8.80 -6.23
CA GLY A 96 -14.87 8.21 -4.89
C GLY A 96 -13.77 7.18 -4.66
N ARG A 97 -13.20 7.17 -3.45
CA ARG A 97 -12.12 6.28 -3.04
C ARG A 97 -12.37 5.68 -1.66
N GLY A 98 -11.77 4.52 -1.42
CA GLY A 98 -11.77 3.90 -0.10
C GLY A 98 -13.20 3.68 0.42
N PRO A 99 -13.56 4.13 1.63
CA PRO A 99 -14.91 3.96 2.18
C PRO A 99 -16.03 4.52 1.29
N ASP A 100 -15.75 5.57 0.51
CA ASP A 100 -16.74 6.19 -0.38
C ASP A 100 -16.92 5.40 -1.70
N ASN A 101 -16.08 4.37 -1.92
CA ASN A 101 -16.17 3.48 -3.07
C ASN A 101 -16.72 2.10 -2.66
N PRO A 102 -17.96 1.75 -3.06
CA PRO A 102 -18.58 0.47 -2.68
C PRO A 102 -17.77 -0.77 -3.13
N GLY A 103 -17.02 -0.65 -4.22
CA GLY A 103 -16.14 -1.71 -4.70
C GLY A 103 -14.95 -1.95 -3.77
N ALA A 104 -14.29 -0.86 -3.34
CA ALA A 104 -13.18 -0.93 -2.38
C ALA A 104 -13.65 -1.46 -1.02
N GLN A 105 -14.80 -0.99 -0.53
CA GLN A 105 -15.40 -1.47 0.71
C GLN A 105 -15.69 -2.97 0.65
N ARG A 106 -16.34 -3.46 -0.42
CA ARG A 106 -16.61 -4.89 -0.60
C ARG A 106 -15.35 -5.76 -0.63
N LEU A 107 -14.28 -5.27 -1.27
CA LEU A 107 -13.00 -5.99 -1.32
C LEU A 107 -12.42 -6.16 0.08
N LEU A 108 -12.33 -5.06 0.85
CA LEU A 108 -11.78 -5.13 2.20
C LEU A 108 -12.68 -5.93 3.15
N SER A 109 -13.99 -5.72 3.12
CA SER A 109 -14.94 -6.45 3.99
C SER A 109 -14.80 -7.97 3.85
N ARG A 110 -14.60 -8.47 2.62
CA ARG A 110 -14.37 -9.92 2.39
C ARG A 110 -13.04 -10.43 2.92
N VAL A 111 -12.01 -9.59 2.92
CA VAL A 111 -10.71 -9.92 3.52
C VAL A 111 -10.84 -10.02 5.04
N VAL A 112 -11.37 -8.98 5.68
CA VAL A 112 -11.38 -8.88 7.15
C VAL A 112 -12.42 -9.78 7.82
N ALA A 113 -13.47 -10.19 7.11
CA ALA A 113 -14.47 -11.13 7.61
C ALA A 113 -13.96 -12.59 7.68
N SER A 114 -12.80 -12.90 7.09
CA SER A 114 -12.31 -14.27 6.97
C SER A 114 -11.62 -14.76 8.24
N ARG A 115 -12.06 -15.91 8.77
CA ARG A 115 -11.39 -16.59 9.90
C ARG A 115 -10.09 -17.28 9.50
N ARG A 116 -9.97 -17.72 8.24
CA ARG A 116 -8.74 -18.30 7.65
C ARG A 116 -8.01 -17.23 6.85
N LEU A 117 -6.74 -17.48 6.51
CA LEU A 117 -5.99 -16.60 5.62
C LEU A 117 -6.73 -16.39 4.28
N PRO A 118 -7.15 -15.15 3.94
CA PRO A 118 -8.07 -14.89 2.84
C PRO A 118 -7.38 -14.78 1.48
N TRP A 119 -6.61 -15.79 1.07
CA TRP A 119 -5.72 -15.73 -0.10
C TRP A 119 -6.39 -15.22 -1.38
N ARG A 120 -7.56 -15.75 -1.73
CA ARG A 120 -8.31 -15.33 -2.92
C ARG A 120 -8.71 -13.85 -2.86
N HIS A 121 -9.16 -13.38 -1.70
CA HIS A 121 -9.59 -12.00 -1.53
C HIS A 121 -8.39 -11.04 -1.52
N LEU A 122 -7.25 -11.44 -0.94
CA LEU A 122 -5.99 -10.70 -1.03
C LEU A 122 -5.56 -10.53 -2.48
N GLN A 123 -5.57 -11.61 -3.27
CA GLN A 123 -5.23 -11.55 -4.68
C GLN A 123 -6.14 -10.58 -5.45
N HIS A 124 -7.46 -10.62 -5.21
CA HIS A 124 -8.39 -9.68 -5.84
C HIS A 124 -8.09 -8.23 -5.46
N THR A 125 -7.81 -7.95 -4.18
CA THR A 125 -7.47 -6.60 -3.71
C THR A 125 -6.16 -6.10 -4.34
N ILE A 126 -5.11 -6.92 -4.36
CA ILE A 126 -3.82 -6.59 -4.98
C ILE A 126 -3.96 -6.36 -6.50
N THR A 127 -4.74 -7.20 -7.17
CA THR A 127 -5.04 -7.03 -8.60
C THR A 127 -5.77 -5.71 -8.83
N ARG A 128 -6.76 -5.37 -7.99
CA ARG A 128 -7.49 -4.11 -8.11
C ARG A 128 -6.60 -2.89 -7.86
N LEU A 129 -5.70 -2.95 -6.87
CA LEU A 129 -4.72 -1.88 -6.62
C LEU A 129 -3.88 -1.63 -7.87
N ARG A 130 -3.36 -2.69 -8.49
CA ARG A 130 -2.60 -2.60 -9.75
C ARG A 130 -3.45 -1.98 -10.87
N SER A 131 -4.68 -2.45 -11.07
CA SER A 131 -5.57 -1.93 -12.13
C SER A 131 -5.96 -0.47 -11.94
N CYS A 132 -5.99 0.03 -10.70
CA CYS A 132 -6.22 1.44 -10.39
C CYS A 132 -4.90 2.26 -10.31
N GLU A 133 -3.77 1.67 -10.71
CA GLU A 133 -2.43 2.27 -10.66
C GLU A 133 -2.05 2.78 -9.25
N GLN A 134 -2.57 2.13 -8.22
CA GLN A 134 -2.30 2.47 -6.83
C GLN A 134 -1.12 1.66 -6.28
N PRO A 135 -0.27 2.27 -5.44
CA PRO A 135 0.86 1.57 -4.85
C PRO A 135 0.39 0.45 -3.91
N PRO A 136 1.11 -0.69 -3.86
CA PRO A 136 0.71 -1.84 -3.06
C PRO A 136 0.84 -1.53 -1.55
N PRO A 137 0.29 -2.38 -0.67
CA PRO A 137 0.66 -2.35 0.74
C PRO A 137 2.16 -2.63 0.90
N SER A 138 2.73 -2.28 2.05
CA SER A 138 4.09 -2.70 2.38
C SER A 138 4.16 -4.24 2.38
N TRP A 139 5.03 -4.82 1.55
CA TRP A 139 5.15 -6.29 1.43
C TRP A 139 5.69 -6.93 2.72
N SER A 140 6.60 -6.26 3.42
CA SER A 140 7.12 -6.74 4.69
C SER A 140 6.05 -6.67 5.79
N GLN A 141 5.32 -5.56 5.88
CA GLN A 141 4.19 -5.44 6.81
C GLN A 141 3.11 -6.47 6.51
N LEU A 142 2.73 -6.65 5.24
CA LEU A 142 1.74 -7.65 4.84
C LEU A 142 2.17 -9.06 5.26
N THR A 143 3.46 -9.38 5.17
CA THR A 143 3.99 -10.67 5.62
C THR A 143 3.78 -10.86 7.12
N VAL A 144 4.17 -9.86 7.92
CA VAL A 144 4.01 -9.87 9.39
C VAL A 144 2.54 -9.93 9.81
N ASP A 145 1.68 -9.18 9.13
CA ASP A 145 0.24 -9.17 9.39
C ASP A 145 -0.38 -10.56 9.13
N LEU A 146 0.09 -11.27 8.10
CA LEU A 146 -0.45 -12.58 7.74
C LEU A 146 0.11 -13.70 8.62
N THR A 147 1.35 -13.63 9.10
CA THR A 147 1.85 -14.61 10.09
C THR A 147 1.08 -14.49 11.41
N ARG A 148 0.65 -13.28 11.76
CA ARG A 148 -0.15 -12.99 12.96
C ARG A 148 -1.66 -12.99 12.74
N TRP A 149 -2.14 -13.48 11.60
CA TRP A 149 -3.57 -13.43 11.27
C TRP A 149 -4.46 -14.11 12.31
N HIS A 150 -3.97 -15.20 12.91
CA HIS A 150 -4.67 -15.97 13.93
C HIS A 150 -4.40 -15.50 15.37
N ASP A 151 -3.48 -14.56 15.55
CA ASP A 151 -3.20 -13.97 16.86
C ASP A 151 -4.27 -12.93 17.21
N ARG A 152 -5.08 -13.25 18.23
CA ARG A 152 -6.14 -12.37 18.71
C ARG A 152 -5.59 -11.07 19.31
N LYS A 153 -4.36 -11.05 19.83
CA LYS A 153 -3.73 -9.84 20.37
C LYS A 153 -3.29 -8.89 19.25
N ALA A 154 -2.84 -9.44 18.11
CA ALA A 154 -2.44 -8.66 16.95
C ALA A 154 -3.62 -7.91 16.28
N ARG A 155 -4.84 -8.47 16.36
CA ARG A 155 -6.08 -7.83 15.88
C ARG A 155 -5.99 -7.31 14.43
N VAL A 156 -5.24 -8.00 13.56
CA VAL A 156 -4.93 -7.56 12.19
C VAL A 156 -6.18 -7.17 11.38
N PRO A 157 -7.28 -7.95 11.33
CA PRO A 157 -8.47 -7.56 10.58
C PRO A 157 -9.10 -6.25 11.07
N TYR A 158 -9.06 -6.01 12.38
CA TYR A 158 -9.56 -4.78 12.97
C TYR A 158 -8.67 -3.60 12.59
N LEU A 159 -7.34 -3.73 12.70
CA LEU A 159 -6.40 -2.66 12.34
C LEU A 159 -6.52 -2.27 10.87
N TRP A 160 -6.62 -3.25 9.96
CA TRP A 160 -6.85 -2.98 8.54
C TRP A 160 -8.19 -2.26 8.30
N THR A 161 -9.23 -2.57 9.08
CA THR A 161 -10.51 -1.86 8.99
C THR A 161 -10.38 -0.42 9.47
N VAL A 162 -9.64 -0.17 10.55
CA VAL A 162 -9.35 1.18 11.06
C VAL A 162 -8.58 2.00 10.02
N ASP A 163 -7.49 1.45 9.48
CA ASP A 163 -6.65 2.15 8.49
C ASP A 163 -7.41 2.50 7.20
N PHE A 164 -8.38 1.66 6.82
CA PHE A 164 -9.23 1.93 5.66
C PHE A 164 -10.19 3.10 5.89
N HIS A 165 -10.73 3.23 7.10
CA HIS A 165 -11.65 4.31 7.47
C HIS A 165 -10.94 5.54 8.05
N GLU A 166 -9.61 5.52 8.19
CA GLU A 166 -8.88 6.68 8.69
C GLU A 166 -9.12 7.88 7.74
N PRO A 167 -9.58 9.03 8.26
CA PRO A 167 -9.84 10.21 7.45
C PRO A 167 -8.57 10.68 6.72
N PRO A 168 -8.70 11.29 5.53
CA PRO A 168 -7.57 11.93 4.88
C PRO A 168 -6.97 12.98 5.82
N ARG A 169 -5.72 12.81 6.23
CA ARG A 169 -5.02 13.84 6.99
C ARG A 169 -4.95 15.08 6.11
N ARG A 170 -5.62 16.17 6.53
CA ARG A 170 -5.49 17.48 5.87
C ARG A 170 -4.00 17.78 5.79
N SER A 171 -3.44 17.80 4.58
CA SER A 171 -2.09 18.29 4.37
C SER A 171 -2.09 19.70 4.92
N ARG A 172 -1.33 19.92 5.99
CA ARG A 172 -1.08 21.26 6.53
C ARG A 172 -0.46 22.03 5.37
N SER A 173 -1.27 22.86 4.71
CA SER A 173 -0.78 23.79 3.71
C SER A 173 0.31 24.59 4.39
N THR A 174 1.55 24.35 4.00
CA THR A 174 2.65 25.23 4.33
C THR A 174 2.26 26.56 3.71
N LYS A 175 1.71 27.43 4.55
CA LYS A 175 1.36 28.81 4.25
C LYS A 175 2.68 29.47 3.87
N ALA A 176 3.04 29.40 2.59
CA ALA A 176 4.02 30.27 1.97
C ALA A 176 3.40 31.68 1.95
N GLY A 177 3.25 32.28 3.13
CA GLY A 177 3.21 33.71 3.28
C GLY A 177 4.61 34.22 3.01
N ARG A 178 5.02 34.19 1.73
CA ARG A 178 6.20 34.89 1.28
C ARG A 178 5.86 36.36 1.37
N SER A 179 6.33 36.98 2.46
CA SER A 179 6.48 38.41 2.61
C SER A 179 7.00 39.00 1.30
N THR A 180 6.15 39.75 0.61
CA THR A 180 6.56 40.71 -0.39
C THR A 180 6.44 42.07 0.27
N VAL A 181 7.58 42.48 0.80
CA VAL A 181 8.11 43.84 0.90
C VAL A 181 7.09 44.93 0.53
N SER A 182 6.54 45.59 1.54
CA SER A 182 5.92 46.91 1.37
C SER A 182 7.04 47.94 1.46
N ALA A 183 7.47 48.45 0.31
CA ALA A 183 8.35 49.59 0.19
C ALA A 183 7.67 50.63 -0.71
N GLY A 184 7.27 51.75 -0.09
CA GLY A 184 7.31 53.14 -0.59
C GLY A 184 6.73 53.51 -1.97
N GLY A 185 5.86 54.52 -1.97
CA GLY A 185 5.52 55.36 -3.13
C GLY A 185 4.00 55.52 -3.28
N VAL A 186 3.33 56.36 -2.49
CA VAL A 186 3.11 57.79 -2.75
C VAL A 186 2.45 58.03 -4.12
N THR A 187 1.12 58.22 -4.05
CA THR A 187 0.19 58.99 -4.90
C THR A 187 0.59 59.27 -6.35
N ASN A 188 -0.22 58.76 -7.28
CA ASN A 188 -0.44 59.44 -8.56
C ASN A 188 -1.95 59.56 -8.81
N GLU A 189 -2.45 60.79 -8.65
CA GLU A 189 -3.75 61.22 -9.13
C GLU A 189 -3.74 61.20 -10.66
N GLN A 190 -4.77 60.62 -11.28
CA GLN A 190 -5.10 60.97 -12.66
C GLN A 190 -6.61 60.86 -12.88
N LEU A 191 -7.23 62.05 -12.78
CA LEU A 191 -8.53 62.40 -13.34
C LEU A 191 -8.58 62.07 -14.84
N THR A 192 -9.60 61.34 -15.27
CA THR A 192 -10.14 61.38 -16.64
C THR A 192 -11.64 61.66 -16.52
N TRP A 193 -11.99 62.95 -16.55
CA TRP A 193 -12.68 63.64 -17.64
C TRP A 193 -14.12 63.13 -17.86
N LYS A 194 -15.09 63.97 -17.47
CA LYS A 194 -16.52 63.82 -17.77
C LYS A 194 -16.98 65.09 -18.48
N ASP A 195 -17.61 64.88 -19.63
CA ASP A 195 -18.06 65.87 -20.61
C ASP A 195 -19.06 66.89 -20.04
N ALA A 196 -18.97 68.14 -20.55
CA ALA A 196 -20.11 69.05 -20.69
C ALA A 196 -19.83 70.17 -21.73
N SER A 197 -20.51 70.03 -22.87
CA SER A 197 -21.25 71.04 -23.63
C SER A 197 -20.57 72.27 -24.27
N THR A 198 -20.84 72.42 -25.57
CA THR A 198 -21.39 73.66 -26.14
C THR A 198 -22.57 73.28 -27.02
#